data_AF-A0A8I2Z2D5-F1
#
_entry.id   AF-A0A8I2Z2D5-F1
#
_cell.length_a   1.000
_cell.length_b   1.000
_cell.length_c   1.000
_cell.angle_alpha   90.00
_cell.angle_beta   90.00
_cell.angle_gamma   90.00
#
_symmetry.space_group_name_H-M   'P 1'
#
loop_
_entity.id
_entity.type
_entity.pdbx_description
1 polymer ?
#
loop_
_entity_poly.entity_id
_entity_poly.type
_entity_poly.pdbx_seq_one_letter_code
_entity_poly.pdbx_strand_id
1 'polypeptide(L)'
;MSVAPSPSSSRGEIILQPAYFTSSSFVHPARADIDSLLQLYSHQYTPTTSHPFTLFKDIWQAQGWPWIQFKVFDARSRAAFLKVVMRLFSEHIRGGEPPLRRAAALFGLYTIFSTQPSISAPPLYSAAQIQVTWGTHAPQTLSPRVPDVTQDLYQDIEMLPDALDAEFLRPIRPHVVYVQSKLLQAQAFHILPRAETHPLNPRALPREVVVEDAEATTSTAQGRKKKGRPSRRERIKKARDSLVALDGWREDVLGSQPSVARGRYVMAKSAFMDAIGGDAAWEGTMRDANAMVVERMETITGLL
;
A
#
# COMPACT_ATOMS: atom_id res chain seq x y z
N MET A 1 -18.39 10.10 0.85
CA MET A 1 -17.75 11.43 0.97
C MET A 1 -17.07 11.77 -0.35
N SER A 2 -17.34 12.95 -0.90
CA SER A 2 -16.66 13.43 -2.11
C SER A 2 -15.24 13.88 -1.74
N VAL A 3 -14.21 13.30 -2.36
CA VAL A 3 -12.84 13.79 -2.18
C VAL A 3 -12.76 15.15 -2.88
N ALA A 4 -12.31 16.19 -2.18
CA ALA A 4 -12.16 17.51 -2.78
C ALA A 4 -11.31 17.40 -4.06
N PRO A 5 -11.62 18.14 -5.12
CA PRO A 5 -10.81 18.14 -6.33
C PRO A 5 -9.38 18.55 -5.97
N SER A 6 -8.42 17.67 -6.22
CA SER A 6 -7.00 18.01 -6.06
C SER A 6 -6.71 19.24 -6.93
N PRO A 7 -5.93 20.23 -6.44
CA PRO A 7 -5.49 21.34 -7.27
C PRO A 7 -4.81 20.78 -8.52
N SER A 8 -5.11 21.35 -9.69
CA SER A 8 -4.53 20.94 -10.96
C SER A 8 -3.02 20.77 -10.78
N SER A 9 -2.53 19.54 -10.96
CA SER A 9 -1.12 19.19 -10.79
C SER A 9 -0.25 20.24 -11.48
N SER A 10 0.76 20.72 -10.77
CA SER A 10 1.79 21.53 -11.40
C SER A 10 2.34 20.76 -12.62
N ARG A 11 2.68 21.50 -13.67
CA ARG A 11 3.02 20.95 -14.98
C ARG A 11 4.20 19.96 -14.84
N GLY A 12 3.96 18.65 -14.93
CA GLY A 12 5.00 17.62 -14.90
C GLY A 12 4.82 16.53 -13.83
N GLU A 13 3.88 16.67 -12.90
CA GLU A 13 3.64 15.64 -11.88
C GLU A 13 2.89 14.44 -12.46
N ILE A 14 3.45 13.24 -12.29
CA ILE A 14 2.83 11.98 -12.77
C ILE A 14 1.80 11.54 -11.73
N ILE A 15 0.52 11.81 -12.00
CA ILE A 15 -0.60 11.32 -11.18
C ILE A 15 -1.10 9.99 -11.76
N LEU A 16 -1.07 8.94 -10.93
CA LEU A 16 -1.66 7.64 -11.26
C LEU A 16 -3.18 7.76 -11.33
N GLN A 17 -3.80 7.28 -12.40
CA GLN A 17 -5.26 7.30 -12.48
C GLN A 17 -5.86 6.31 -11.47
N PRO A 18 -6.93 6.65 -10.73
CA PRO A 18 -7.57 5.73 -9.78
C PRO A 18 -7.94 4.36 -10.37
N ALA A 19 -8.27 4.32 -11.67
CA ALA A 19 -8.56 3.08 -12.39
C ALA A 19 -7.38 2.08 -12.40
N TYR A 20 -6.13 2.58 -12.38
CA TYR A 20 -4.93 1.76 -12.29
C TYR A 20 -4.97 0.81 -11.10
N PHE A 21 -5.37 1.28 -9.91
CA PHE A 21 -5.44 0.44 -8.72
C PHE A 21 -6.50 -0.65 -8.82
N THR A 22 -7.50 -0.50 -9.70
CA THR A 22 -8.48 -1.56 -9.96
C THR A 22 -8.09 -2.45 -11.13
N SER A 23 -7.03 -2.13 -11.87
CA SER A 23 -6.57 -2.91 -13.01
C SER A 23 -5.80 -4.15 -12.56
N SER A 24 -5.80 -5.18 -13.40
CA SER A 24 -4.98 -6.40 -13.27
C SER A 24 -3.49 -6.12 -13.06
N SER A 25 -2.94 -5.08 -13.71
CA SER A 25 -1.53 -4.69 -13.58
C SER A 25 -1.15 -4.29 -12.16
N PHE A 26 -2.11 -3.80 -11.35
CA PHE A 26 -1.89 -3.54 -9.94
C PHE A 26 -2.40 -4.68 -9.05
N VAL A 27 -3.63 -5.16 -9.32
CA VAL A 27 -4.33 -6.13 -8.47
C VAL A 27 -3.61 -7.47 -8.41
N HIS A 28 -3.08 -8.00 -9.52
CA HIS A 28 -2.42 -9.31 -9.48
C HIS A 28 -1.11 -9.27 -8.70
N PRO A 29 -0.18 -8.33 -8.96
CA PRO A 29 1.03 -8.22 -8.14
C PRO A 29 0.71 -7.96 -6.67
N ALA A 30 -0.21 -7.03 -6.38
CA ALA A 30 -0.59 -6.73 -5.00
C ALA A 30 -1.20 -7.93 -4.28
N ARG A 31 -2.02 -8.74 -4.97
CA ARG A 31 -2.56 -9.98 -4.41
C ARG A 31 -1.45 -11.01 -4.18
N ALA A 32 -0.52 -11.18 -5.12
CA ALA A 32 0.62 -12.09 -4.96
C ALA A 32 1.53 -11.68 -3.78
N ASP A 33 1.75 -10.39 -3.58
CA ASP A 33 2.52 -9.88 -2.43
C ASP A 33 1.80 -10.18 -1.11
N ILE A 34 0.47 -9.99 -1.04
CA ILE A 34 -0.35 -10.37 0.12
C ILE A 34 -0.28 -11.88 0.33
N ASP A 35 -0.42 -12.68 -0.73
CA ASP A 35 -0.36 -14.13 -0.65
C ASP A 35 0.97 -14.60 -0.08
N SER A 36 2.07 -13.99 -0.52
CA SER A 36 3.43 -14.23 -0.02
C SER A 36 3.58 -13.86 1.46
N LEU A 37 3.10 -12.69 1.88
CA LEU A 37 3.06 -12.27 3.28
C LEU A 37 2.35 -13.30 4.16
N LEU A 38 1.14 -13.69 3.76
CA LEU A 38 0.29 -14.60 4.53
C LEU A 38 0.86 -16.03 4.56
N GLN A 39 1.44 -16.48 3.46
CA GLN A 39 2.12 -17.78 3.37
C GLN A 39 3.37 -17.82 4.25
N LEU A 40 4.20 -16.77 4.22
CA LEU A 40 5.41 -16.69 5.04
C LEU A 40 5.07 -16.68 6.53
N TYR A 41 4.03 -15.94 6.92
CA TYR A 41 3.50 -15.98 8.28
C TYR A 41 3.06 -17.39 8.68
N SER A 42 2.28 -18.05 7.82
CA SER A 42 1.78 -19.40 8.08
C SER A 42 2.90 -20.43 8.21
N HIS A 43 3.99 -20.27 7.45
CA HIS A 43 5.16 -21.13 7.49
C HIS A 43 6.02 -20.92 8.75
N GLN A 44 6.16 -19.67 9.23
CA GLN A 44 6.96 -19.35 10.41
C GLN A 44 6.19 -19.49 11.73
N TYR A 45 4.85 -19.46 11.66
CA TYR A 45 4.02 -19.63 12.85
C TYR A 45 4.14 -21.06 13.38
N THR A 46 4.41 -21.18 14.68
CA THR A 46 4.44 -22.45 15.39
C THR A 46 3.50 -22.39 16.59
N PRO A 47 2.99 -23.52 17.09
CA PRO A 47 2.16 -23.55 18.29
C PRO A 47 2.86 -22.94 19.53
N THR A 48 4.20 -22.92 19.52
CA THR A 48 5.04 -22.35 20.58
C THR A 48 5.30 -20.86 20.44
N THR A 49 4.77 -20.20 19.39
CA THR A 49 4.96 -18.76 19.17
C THR A 49 4.22 -17.95 20.24
N SER A 50 4.97 -17.39 21.20
CA SER A 50 4.43 -16.59 22.32
C SER A 50 3.88 -15.23 21.91
N HIS A 51 4.37 -14.67 20.80
CA HIS A 51 3.97 -13.35 20.29
C HIS A 51 3.57 -13.37 18.81
N PRO A 52 2.42 -13.98 18.46
CA PRO A 52 1.95 -14.13 17.08
C PRO A 52 1.88 -12.81 16.30
N PHE A 53 1.47 -11.71 16.93
CA PHE A 53 1.40 -10.41 16.27
C PHE A 53 2.77 -9.74 16.10
N THR A 54 3.72 -9.98 17.01
CA THR A 54 5.11 -9.50 16.84
C THR A 54 5.77 -10.20 15.67
N LEU A 55 5.62 -11.54 15.57
CA LEU A 55 6.07 -12.31 14.40
C LEU A 55 5.49 -11.73 13.09
N PHE A 56 4.20 -11.41 13.08
CA PHE A 56 3.56 -10.79 11.92
C PHE A 56 4.22 -9.44 11.56
N LYS A 57 4.45 -8.57 12.55
CA LYS A 57 5.11 -7.27 12.34
C LYS A 57 6.52 -7.41 11.81
N ASP A 58 7.28 -8.40 12.28
CA ASP A 58 8.66 -8.62 11.85
C ASP A 58 8.69 -9.02 10.36
N ILE A 59 7.80 -9.94 9.96
CA ILE A 59 7.63 -10.33 8.55
C ILE A 59 7.13 -9.14 7.70
N TRP A 60 6.16 -8.39 8.22
CA TRP A 60 5.62 -7.18 7.59
C TRP A 60 6.72 -6.16 7.30
N GLN A 61 7.59 -5.88 8.28
CA GLN A 61 8.73 -4.98 8.13
C GLN A 61 9.77 -5.53 7.15
N ALA A 62 10.11 -6.81 7.26
CA ALA A 62 11.11 -7.46 6.40
C ALA A 62 10.71 -7.46 4.92
N GLN A 63 9.42 -7.57 4.60
CA GLN A 63 8.89 -7.47 3.23
C GLN A 63 8.68 -6.02 2.76
N GLY A 64 9.00 -5.02 3.59
CA GLY A 64 8.93 -3.61 3.20
C GLY A 64 7.51 -3.03 3.15
N TRP A 65 6.51 -3.71 3.73
CA TRP A 65 5.13 -3.22 3.79
C TRP A 65 4.94 -1.85 4.46
N PRO A 66 5.74 -1.42 5.46
CA PRO A 66 5.63 -0.06 6.00
C PRO A 66 5.74 1.03 4.91
N TRP A 67 6.52 0.76 3.86
CA TRP A 67 6.74 1.71 2.77
C TRP A 67 5.57 1.79 1.79
N ILE A 68 4.64 0.82 1.81
CA ILE A 68 3.52 0.78 0.87
C ILE A 68 2.62 2.01 1.03
N GLN A 69 2.51 2.53 2.25
CA GLN A 69 1.73 3.71 2.56
C GLN A 69 2.33 5.01 2.02
N PHE A 70 3.54 4.98 1.46
CA PHE A 70 4.19 6.14 0.85
C PHE A 70 4.31 6.00 -0.67
N LYS A 71 3.64 5.02 -1.29
CA LYS A 71 3.67 4.83 -2.75
C LYS A 71 2.79 5.83 -3.51
N VAL A 72 1.80 6.43 -2.84
CA VAL A 72 0.80 7.30 -3.47
C VAL A 72 0.51 8.51 -2.58
N PHE A 73 0.88 9.70 -3.04
CA PHE A 73 0.72 10.96 -2.30
C PHE A 73 -0.50 11.77 -2.74
N ASP A 74 -0.91 11.71 -4.01
CA ASP A 74 -2.14 12.38 -4.49
C ASP A 74 -3.38 11.80 -3.79
N ALA A 75 -4.23 12.68 -3.25
CA ALA A 75 -5.38 12.31 -2.42
C ALA A 75 -6.35 11.37 -3.14
N ARG A 76 -6.69 11.64 -4.40
CA ARG A 76 -7.66 10.84 -5.17
C ARG A 76 -7.11 9.45 -5.47
N SER A 77 -5.88 9.40 -5.91
CA SER A 77 -5.15 8.16 -6.21
C SER A 77 -4.97 7.31 -4.96
N ARG A 78 -4.59 7.96 -3.85
CA ARG A 78 -4.37 7.34 -2.55
C ARG A 78 -5.65 6.74 -1.98
N ALA A 79 -6.78 7.43 -2.11
CA ALA A 79 -8.08 6.90 -1.71
C ALA A 79 -8.42 5.59 -2.44
N ALA A 80 -8.20 5.54 -3.75
CA ALA A 80 -8.42 4.34 -4.55
C ALA A 80 -7.43 3.21 -4.18
N PHE A 81 -6.15 3.54 -4.04
CA PHE A 81 -5.10 2.61 -3.59
C PHE A 81 -5.46 1.96 -2.26
N LEU A 82 -5.71 2.75 -1.22
CA LEU A 82 -6.04 2.25 0.12
C LEU A 82 -7.30 1.38 0.11
N LYS A 83 -8.36 1.84 -0.58
CA LYS A 83 -9.60 1.08 -0.73
C LYS A 83 -9.36 -0.29 -1.37
N VAL A 84 -8.54 -0.36 -2.42
CA VAL A 84 -8.23 -1.62 -3.08
C VAL A 84 -7.39 -2.51 -2.18
N VAL A 85 -6.31 -2.00 -1.58
CA VAL A 85 -5.42 -2.82 -0.75
C VAL A 85 -6.16 -3.39 0.46
N MET A 86 -6.95 -2.58 1.17
CA MET A 86 -7.78 -3.07 2.27
C MET A 86 -8.76 -4.16 1.80
N ARG A 87 -9.39 -3.96 0.63
CA ARG A 87 -10.28 -4.96 0.04
C ARG A 87 -9.55 -6.26 -0.32
N LEU A 88 -8.31 -6.21 -0.81
CA LEU A 88 -7.52 -7.40 -1.10
C LEU A 88 -7.17 -8.19 0.17
N PHE A 89 -6.81 -7.52 1.28
CA PHE A 89 -6.66 -8.20 2.57
C PHE A 89 -7.97 -8.86 3.01
N SER A 90 -9.10 -8.16 2.83
CA SER A 90 -10.41 -8.70 3.15
C SER A 90 -10.82 -9.93 2.33
N GLU A 91 -10.27 -10.13 1.12
CA GLU A 91 -10.51 -11.36 0.33
C GLU A 91 -10.02 -12.61 1.08
N HIS A 92 -8.97 -12.49 1.91
CA HIS A 92 -8.36 -13.59 2.66
C HIS A 92 -8.91 -13.79 4.07
N ILE A 93 -9.82 -12.93 4.55
CA ILE A 93 -10.47 -13.09 5.87
C ILE A 93 -11.71 -14.00 5.77
N ARG A 94 -12.16 -14.31 4.55
CA ARG A 94 -13.38 -15.06 4.28
C ARG A 94 -13.33 -16.49 4.82
N GLY A 95 -14.50 -17.04 5.16
CA GLY A 95 -14.65 -18.37 5.77
C GLY A 95 -14.07 -19.55 4.95
N GLY A 96 -13.81 -19.39 3.65
CA GLY A 96 -13.19 -20.42 2.82
C GLY A 96 -11.68 -20.57 2.97
N GLU A 97 -11.01 -19.64 3.65
CA GLU A 97 -9.55 -19.64 3.85
C GLU A 97 -9.17 -20.32 5.18
N PRO A 98 -7.95 -20.90 5.29
CA PRO A 98 -7.48 -21.47 6.55
C PRO A 98 -7.51 -20.44 7.71
N PRO A 99 -7.93 -20.80 8.93
CA PRO A 99 -8.10 -19.84 10.03
C PRO A 99 -6.85 -19.02 10.36
N LEU A 100 -5.66 -19.64 10.30
CA LEU A 100 -4.38 -18.94 10.50
C LEU A 100 -4.14 -17.86 9.43
N ARG A 101 -4.46 -18.16 8.17
CA ARG A 101 -4.34 -17.21 7.05
C ARG A 101 -5.31 -16.05 7.22
N ARG A 102 -6.55 -16.33 7.65
CA ARG A 102 -7.57 -15.32 7.96
C ARG A 102 -7.12 -14.39 9.10
N ALA A 103 -6.53 -14.93 10.16
CA ALA A 103 -5.96 -14.15 11.26
C ALA A 103 -4.82 -13.24 10.80
N ALA A 104 -3.89 -13.75 10.00
CA ALA A 104 -2.80 -12.96 9.42
C ALA A 104 -3.32 -11.86 8.47
N ALA A 105 -4.36 -12.14 7.69
CA ALA A 105 -5.01 -11.16 6.83
C ALA A 105 -5.68 -10.04 7.64
N LEU A 106 -6.33 -10.37 8.75
CA LEU A 106 -6.88 -9.39 9.68
C LEU A 106 -5.77 -8.53 10.32
N PHE A 107 -4.62 -9.12 10.66
CA PHE A 107 -3.45 -8.37 11.14
C PHE A 107 -2.94 -7.39 10.10
N GLY A 108 -2.85 -7.78 8.83
CA GLY A 108 -2.47 -6.89 7.73
C GLY A 108 -3.47 -5.75 7.53
N LEU A 109 -4.76 -6.06 7.51
CA LEU A 109 -5.84 -5.07 7.40
C LEU A 109 -5.78 -4.03 8.53
N TYR A 110 -5.67 -4.51 9.78
CA TYR A 110 -5.50 -3.66 10.96
C TYR A 110 -4.25 -2.80 10.87
N THR A 111 -3.12 -3.40 10.51
CA THR A 111 -1.84 -2.68 10.43
C THR A 111 -1.92 -1.56 9.39
N ILE A 112 -2.45 -1.83 8.18
CA ILE A 112 -2.66 -0.79 7.17
C ILE A 112 -3.58 0.30 7.67
N PHE A 113 -4.72 -0.05 8.26
CA PHE A 113 -5.71 0.93 8.70
C PHE A 113 -5.20 1.82 9.83
N SER A 114 -4.53 1.24 10.83
CA SER A 114 -4.11 1.93 12.04
C SER A 114 -2.77 2.68 11.92
N THR A 115 -1.95 2.40 10.91
CA THR A 115 -0.65 3.07 10.74
C THR A 115 -0.65 4.13 9.64
N GLN A 116 -1.82 4.47 9.09
CA GLN A 116 -1.96 5.54 8.10
C GLN A 116 -1.37 6.85 8.62
N PRO A 117 -0.64 7.63 7.79
CA PRO A 117 -0.11 8.93 8.20
C PRO A 117 -1.26 9.87 8.59
N SER A 118 -1.30 10.28 9.84
CA SER A 118 -2.29 11.23 10.36
C SER A 118 -1.79 12.67 10.37
N ILE A 119 -0.46 12.85 10.38
CA ILE A 119 0.20 14.16 10.44
C ILE A 119 1.19 14.23 9.29
N SER A 120 0.90 15.08 8.30
CA SER A 120 1.76 15.33 7.14
C SER A 120 1.51 16.74 6.61
N ALA A 121 2.54 17.35 6.03
CA ALA A 121 2.46 18.64 5.36
C ALA A 121 3.06 18.49 3.94
N PRO A 122 2.23 18.48 2.88
CA PRO A 122 0.76 18.60 2.88
C PRO A 122 0.04 17.38 3.47
N PRO A 123 -1.20 17.52 3.97
CA PRO A 123 -1.97 16.40 4.52
C PRO A 123 -2.22 15.31 3.49
N LEU A 124 -1.89 14.06 3.85
CA LEU A 124 -2.19 12.88 3.05
C LEU A 124 -3.60 12.38 3.35
N TYR A 125 -4.29 11.92 2.31
CA TYR A 125 -5.58 11.27 2.47
C TYR A 125 -5.44 10.00 3.33
N SER A 126 -6.26 9.87 4.37
CA SER A 126 -6.36 8.65 5.16
C SER A 126 -7.78 8.11 5.07
N ALA A 127 -7.90 6.81 4.84
CA ALA A 127 -9.17 6.11 4.81
C ALA A 127 -9.74 6.08 6.24
N ALA A 128 -10.89 6.73 6.41
CA ALA A 128 -11.60 6.76 7.69
C ALA A 128 -12.30 5.43 8.01
N GLN A 129 -12.68 4.67 6.98
CA GLN A 129 -13.46 3.44 7.12
C GLN A 129 -13.07 2.38 6.10
N ILE A 130 -13.19 1.13 6.51
CA ILE A 130 -13.02 -0.11 5.76
C ILE A 130 -14.40 -0.55 5.27
N GLN A 131 -14.56 -0.73 3.97
CA GLN A 131 -15.83 -1.19 3.40
C GLN A 131 -15.99 -2.69 3.60
N VAL A 132 -17.03 -3.10 4.30
CA VAL A 132 -17.38 -4.51 4.53
C VAL A 132 -18.81 -4.77 4.09
N THR A 133 -19.08 -5.89 3.43
CA THR A 133 -20.44 -6.27 3.04
C THR A 133 -21.09 -7.08 4.14
N TRP A 134 -22.34 -6.75 4.49
CA TRP A 134 -23.17 -7.50 5.44
C TRP A 134 -24.25 -8.30 4.71
N GLY A 135 -24.41 -9.59 5.03
CA GLY A 135 -25.38 -10.47 4.41
C GLY A 135 -25.71 -11.66 5.30
N THR A 136 -27.00 -11.81 5.62
CA THR A 136 -27.50 -13.04 6.26
C THR A 136 -27.14 -14.25 5.40
N HIS A 137 -26.48 -15.25 5.97
CA HIS A 137 -26.25 -16.54 5.30
C HIS A 137 -27.56 -17.04 4.70
N ALA A 138 -27.74 -16.89 3.39
CA ALA A 138 -28.76 -17.63 2.69
C ALA A 138 -28.28 -19.10 2.72
N PRO A 139 -29.08 -20.04 3.24
CA PRO A 139 -28.71 -21.44 3.24
C PRO A 139 -28.38 -21.85 1.81
N GLN A 140 -27.19 -22.45 1.64
CA GLN A 140 -26.65 -22.94 0.37
C GLN A 140 -27.69 -23.83 -0.33
N THR A 141 -28.54 -23.23 -1.15
CA THR A 141 -29.56 -23.93 -1.92
C THR A 141 -29.13 -23.89 -3.38
N LEU A 142 -28.34 -24.90 -3.75
CA LEU A 142 -28.38 -25.62 -5.04
C LEU A 142 -28.16 -24.87 -6.36
N SER A 143 -27.44 -23.73 -6.41
CA SER A 143 -26.99 -23.17 -7.71
C SER A 143 -25.47 -23.31 -7.91
N PRO A 144 -25.01 -24.25 -8.77
CA PRO A 144 -23.59 -24.63 -8.86
C PRO A 144 -22.80 -23.88 -9.96
N ARG A 145 -23.26 -22.72 -10.47
CA ARG A 145 -22.70 -22.16 -11.71
C ARG A 145 -22.10 -20.77 -11.68
N VAL A 146 -22.08 -20.07 -10.56
CA VAL A 146 -21.27 -18.86 -10.43
C VAL A 146 -20.60 -18.87 -9.06
N PRO A 147 -19.25 -18.91 -8.97
CA PRO A 147 -18.55 -18.62 -7.73
C PRO A 147 -18.72 -17.12 -7.45
N ASP A 148 -19.94 -16.74 -7.07
CA ASP A 148 -20.31 -15.36 -6.90
C ASP A 148 -19.97 -14.91 -5.49
N VAL A 149 -19.17 -13.86 -5.44
CA VAL A 149 -18.54 -13.26 -4.27
C VAL A 149 -19.60 -12.57 -3.41
N THR A 150 -20.45 -13.37 -2.75
CA THR A 150 -21.51 -12.87 -1.87
C THR A 150 -21.39 -13.43 -0.46
N GLN A 151 -20.18 -13.41 0.09
CA GLN A 151 -19.92 -13.82 1.47
C GLN A 151 -19.85 -12.62 2.39
N ASP A 152 -20.51 -12.72 3.56
CA ASP A 152 -20.55 -11.68 4.59
C ASP A 152 -19.18 -11.59 5.28
N LEU A 153 -18.44 -10.56 4.91
CA LEU A 153 -17.12 -10.31 5.44
C LEU A 153 -17.16 -9.86 6.90
N TYR A 154 -18.20 -9.11 7.29
CA TYR A 154 -18.28 -8.60 8.65
C TYR A 154 -18.56 -9.75 9.62
N GLN A 155 -19.48 -10.65 9.26
CA GLN A 155 -19.72 -11.87 10.04
C GLN A 155 -18.50 -12.81 10.05
N ASP A 156 -17.79 -12.95 8.93
CA ASP A 156 -16.54 -13.73 8.88
C ASP A 156 -15.45 -13.15 9.80
N ILE A 157 -15.39 -11.82 9.98
CA ILE A 157 -14.51 -11.16 10.95
C ILE A 157 -14.99 -11.45 12.38
N GLU A 158 -16.30 -11.39 12.63
CA GLU A 158 -16.88 -11.62 13.96
C GLU A 158 -16.70 -13.05 14.45
N MET A 159 -16.85 -14.05 13.57
CA MET A 159 -16.72 -15.47 13.91
C MET A 159 -15.26 -15.96 13.87
N LEU A 160 -14.31 -15.13 13.47
CA LEU A 160 -12.90 -15.56 13.33
C LEU A 160 -12.29 -16.05 14.66
N PRO A 161 -12.53 -15.43 15.83
CA PRO A 161 -12.02 -15.95 17.10
C PRO A 161 -12.47 -17.37 17.41
N ASP A 162 -13.68 -17.76 17.02
CA ASP A 162 -14.23 -19.09 17.27
C ASP A 162 -13.61 -20.13 16.31
N ALA A 163 -13.28 -19.71 15.08
CA ALA A 163 -12.53 -20.54 14.14
C ALA A 163 -11.08 -20.85 14.59
N LEU A 164 -10.59 -20.21 15.66
CA LEU A 164 -9.24 -20.38 16.21
C LEU A 164 -9.20 -21.25 17.48
N ASP A 165 -10.26 -22.02 17.76
CA ASP A 165 -10.35 -22.88 18.95
C ASP A 165 -9.44 -24.13 18.92
N ALA A 166 -8.90 -24.45 17.74
CA ALA A 166 -7.91 -25.53 17.58
C ALA A 166 -6.68 -25.29 18.46
N GLU A 167 -6.16 -26.35 19.09
CA GLU A 167 -5.09 -26.25 20.11
C GLU A 167 -3.87 -25.46 19.63
N PHE A 168 -3.41 -25.71 18.40
CA PHE A 168 -2.27 -25.03 17.81
C PHE A 168 -2.52 -23.56 17.43
N LEU A 169 -3.77 -23.10 17.41
CA LEU A 169 -4.18 -21.72 17.11
C LEU A 169 -4.65 -20.95 18.34
N ARG A 170 -4.81 -21.61 19.49
CA ARG A 170 -5.16 -20.93 20.74
C ARG A 170 -4.25 -19.74 21.09
N PRO A 171 -2.92 -19.78 20.85
CA PRO A 171 -2.06 -18.64 21.14
C PRO A 171 -2.38 -17.39 20.30
N ILE A 172 -2.90 -17.54 19.07
CA ILE A 172 -3.21 -16.40 18.19
C ILE A 172 -4.57 -15.77 18.49
N ARG A 173 -5.52 -16.55 19.02
CA ARG A 173 -6.89 -16.11 19.34
C ARG A 173 -6.96 -14.79 20.16
N PRO A 174 -6.26 -14.61 21.30
CA PRO A 174 -6.35 -13.35 22.05
C PRO A 174 -5.87 -12.14 21.27
N HIS A 175 -4.90 -12.30 20.36
CA HIS A 175 -4.43 -11.22 19.49
C HIS A 175 -5.48 -10.82 18.45
N VAL A 176 -6.18 -11.81 17.88
CA VAL A 176 -7.29 -11.57 16.94
C VAL A 176 -8.43 -10.85 17.64
N VAL A 177 -8.83 -11.29 18.84
CA VAL A 177 -9.84 -10.62 19.66
C VAL A 177 -9.44 -9.17 19.95
N TYR A 178 -8.18 -8.94 20.33
CA TYR A 178 -7.68 -7.59 20.57
C TYR A 178 -7.77 -6.72 19.30
N VAL A 179 -7.27 -7.20 18.16
CA VAL A 179 -7.30 -6.46 16.89
C VAL A 179 -8.73 -6.14 16.46
N GLN A 180 -9.63 -7.12 16.55
CA GLN A 180 -11.05 -6.93 16.25
C GLN A 180 -11.66 -5.88 17.18
N SER A 181 -11.41 -5.96 18.50
CA SER A 181 -11.91 -4.98 19.47
C SER A 181 -11.44 -3.56 19.15
N LYS A 182 -10.20 -3.40 18.67
CA LYS A 182 -9.65 -2.10 18.27
C LYS A 182 -10.30 -1.54 17.02
N LEU A 183 -10.55 -2.38 16.01
CA LEU A 183 -11.27 -1.98 14.81
C LEU A 183 -12.72 -1.58 15.12
N LEU A 184 -13.39 -2.32 16.01
CA LEU A 184 -14.76 -2.00 16.46
C LEU A 184 -14.82 -0.72 17.28
N GLN A 185 -13.91 -0.53 18.25
CA GLN A 185 -13.81 0.70 19.05
C GLN A 185 -13.55 1.93 18.18
N ALA A 186 -12.76 1.80 17.12
CA ALA A 186 -12.48 2.86 16.17
C ALA A 186 -13.61 3.12 15.17
N GLN A 187 -14.73 2.36 15.24
CA GLN A 187 -15.80 2.37 14.24
C GLN A 187 -15.24 2.24 12.80
N ALA A 188 -14.22 1.38 12.64
CA ALA A 188 -13.46 1.27 11.41
C ALA A 188 -14.29 0.71 10.26
N PHE A 189 -15.40 0.01 10.51
CA PHE A 189 -16.17 -0.67 9.48
C PHE A 189 -17.32 0.20 8.95
N HIS A 190 -17.34 0.41 7.63
CA HIS A 190 -18.49 0.92 6.90
C HIS A 190 -19.25 -0.25 6.30
N ILE A 191 -20.35 -0.61 6.95
CA ILE A 191 -21.20 -1.73 6.56
C ILE A 191 -21.98 -1.34 5.31
N LEU A 192 -21.69 -2.02 4.21
CA LEU A 192 -22.39 -1.91 2.94
C LEU A 192 -23.62 -2.83 2.91
N PRO A 193 -24.61 -2.55 2.04
CA PRO A 193 -25.73 -3.45 1.78
C PRO A 193 -25.30 -4.87 1.41
N ARG A 194 -26.28 -5.77 1.31
CA ARG A 194 -26.06 -7.19 0.96
C ARG A 194 -25.22 -7.34 -0.29
N ALA A 195 -24.30 -8.30 -0.28
CA ALA A 195 -23.38 -8.50 -1.40
C ALA A 195 -24.11 -8.83 -2.73
N GLU A 196 -25.32 -9.38 -2.65
CA GLU A 196 -26.28 -9.57 -3.77
C GLU A 196 -26.64 -8.26 -4.49
N THR A 197 -26.61 -7.11 -3.78
CA THR A 197 -26.84 -5.79 -4.37
C THR A 197 -25.60 -5.22 -5.06
N HIS A 198 -24.48 -5.96 -5.01
CA HIS A 198 -23.20 -5.59 -5.59
C HIS A 198 -22.75 -4.17 -5.19
N PRO A 199 -22.71 -3.85 -3.88
CA PRO A 199 -22.48 -2.48 -3.42
C PRO A 199 -21.02 -2.02 -3.64
N LEU A 200 -20.11 -2.95 -3.92
CA LEU A 200 -18.72 -2.66 -4.24
C LEU A 200 -18.59 -2.27 -5.70
N ASN A 201 -17.88 -1.17 -5.94
CA ASN A 201 -17.51 -0.71 -7.28
C ASN A 201 -15.97 -0.63 -7.40
N PRO A 202 -15.34 -1.43 -8.29
CA PRO A 202 -15.92 -2.45 -9.15
C PRO A 202 -16.46 -3.65 -8.36
N ARG A 203 -17.38 -4.46 -8.92
CA ARG A 203 -17.95 -5.63 -8.24
C ARG A 203 -16.89 -6.69 -7.93
N ALA A 204 -15.99 -6.97 -8.87
CA ALA A 204 -14.86 -7.89 -8.72
C ALA A 204 -13.54 -7.17 -9.01
N LEU A 205 -12.44 -7.69 -8.48
CA LEU A 205 -11.08 -7.23 -8.77
C LEU A 205 -10.28 -8.36 -9.44
N PRO A 206 -9.59 -8.08 -10.56
CA PRO A 206 -9.46 -6.78 -11.23
C PRO A 206 -10.72 -6.36 -12.00
N ARG A 207 -10.88 -5.05 -12.20
CA ARG A 207 -11.90 -4.44 -13.08
C ARG A 207 -11.60 -4.72 -14.55
N GLU A 208 -10.34 -4.62 -14.94
CA GLU A 208 -9.88 -4.78 -16.31
C GLU A 208 -8.61 -5.65 -16.34
N VAL A 209 -8.58 -6.59 -17.28
CA VAL A 209 -7.43 -7.46 -17.53
C VAL A 209 -6.62 -6.83 -18.65
N VAL A 210 -5.41 -6.38 -18.32
CA VAL A 210 -4.42 -5.86 -19.25
C VAL A 210 -3.79 -7.09 -19.87
N VAL A 211 -4.22 -7.40 -21.09
CA VAL A 211 -3.56 -8.39 -21.91
C VAL A 211 -2.27 -7.73 -22.39
N GLU A 212 -1.12 -8.20 -21.91
CA GLU A 212 0.14 -7.84 -22.55
C GLU A 212 0.00 -8.21 -24.01
N ASP A 213 0.28 -7.28 -24.92
CA ASP A 213 0.38 -7.54 -26.35
C ASP A 213 1.54 -8.54 -26.52
N ALA A 214 1.27 -9.83 -26.28
CA ALA A 214 2.10 -10.95 -26.69
C ALA A 214 2.40 -10.66 -28.16
N GLU A 215 3.70 -10.54 -28.44
CA GLU A 215 4.33 -10.16 -29.69
C GLU A 215 3.31 -10.12 -30.82
N ALA A 216 2.99 -8.91 -31.31
CA ALA A 216 2.17 -8.74 -32.48
C ALA A 216 2.80 -9.52 -33.64
N THR A 217 2.41 -10.78 -33.76
CA THR A 217 2.68 -11.68 -34.87
C THR A 217 2.05 -10.97 -36.05
N THR A 218 2.87 -10.20 -36.77
CA THR A 218 2.81 -9.93 -38.19
C THR A 218 1.41 -10.03 -38.80
N SER A 219 0.46 -9.21 -38.33
CA SER A 219 -0.77 -8.97 -39.07
C SER A 219 -0.57 -7.71 -39.90
N THR A 220 -0.14 -7.97 -41.13
CA THR A 220 -0.21 -7.09 -42.30
C THR A 220 -1.63 -6.59 -42.50
N ALA A 221 -2.03 -5.52 -41.79
CA ALA A 221 -3.24 -4.77 -42.09
C ALA A 221 -2.85 -3.35 -42.48
N GLN A 222 -2.81 -3.11 -43.79
CA GLN A 222 -2.64 -1.82 -44.44
C GLN A 222 -3.87 -0.91 -44.18
N GLY A 223 -4.06 -0.48 -42.95
CA GLY A 223 -5.05 0.54 -42.59
C GLY A 223 -4.40 1.92 -42.55
N ARG A 224 -4.83 2.84 -43.43
CA ARG A 224 -4.38 4.24 -43.50
C ARG A 224 -4.42 4.90 -42.11
N LYS A 225 -3.25 5.16 -41.53
CA LYS A 225 -3.09 5.78 -40.22
C LYS A 225 -3.54 7.24 -40.27
N LYS A 226 -4.45 7.63 -39.36
CA LYS A 226 -4.83 9.03 -39.12
C LYS A 226 -3.58 9.85 -38.78
N LYS A 227 -3.33 10.91 -39.55
CA LYS A 227 -2.19 11.83 -39.43
C LYS A 227 -2.22 12.46 -38.03
N GLY A 228 -1.18 12.22 -37.21
CA GLY A 228 -1.00 12.89 -35.91
C GLY A 228 -0.92 12.01 -34.66
N ARG A 229 -1.25 10.71 -34.73
CA ARG A 229 -1.00 9.80 -33.60
C ARG A 229 0.39 9.17 -33.72
N PRO A 230 1.31 9.35 -32.74
CA PRO A 230 2.64 8.77 -32.80
C PRO A 230 2.56 7.27 -33.03
N SER A 231 3.32 6.77 -34.00
CA SER A 231 3.31 5.35 -34.34
C SER A 231 3.82 4.50 -33.17
N ARG A 232 3.42 3.21 -33.08
CA ARG A 232 3.94 2.29 -32.05
C ARG A 232 5.48 2.28 -32.05
N ARG A 233 6.09 2.35 -33.24
CA ARG A 233 7.54 2.46 -33.42
C ARG A 233 8.11 3.74 -32.82
N GLU A 234 7.45 4.89 -33.00
CA GLU A 234 7.87 6.15 -32.37
C GLU A 234 7.70 6.13 -30.84
N ARG A 235 6.65 5.49 -30.31
CA ARG A 235 6.48 5.32 -28.87
C ARG A 235 7.59 4.45 -28.26
N ILE A 236 7.92 3.33 -28.92
CA ILE A 236 9.00 2.44 -28.48
C ILE A 236 10.35 3.16 -28.58
N LYS A 237 10.61 3.89 -29.68
CA LYS A 237 11.82 4.69 -29.83
C LYS A 237 11.92 5.74 -28.73
N LYS A 238 10.85 6.49 -28.48
CA LYS A 238 10.80 7.51 -27.41
C LYS A 238 11.02 6.89 -26.03
N ALA A 239 10.43 5.73 -25.74
CA ALA A 239 10.64 5.03 -24.48
C ALA A 239 12.10 4.56 -24.31
N ARG A 240 12.73 4.04 -25.38
CA ARG A 240 14.16 3.69 -25.37
C ARG A 240 15.04 4.92 -25.20
N ASP A 241 14.76 6.00 -25.91
CA ASP A 241 15.49 7.26 -25.80
C ASP A 241 15.37 7.83 -24.36
N SER A 242 14.19 7.69 -23.73
CA SER A 242 13.99 8.07 -22.32
C SER A 242 14.75 7.17 -21.33
N LEU A 243 14.86 5.86 -21.59
CA LEU A 243 15.66 4.95 -20.77
C LEU A 243 17.15 5.27 -20.88
N VAL A 244 17.65 5.51 -22.10
CA VAL A 244 19.04 5.93 -22.33
C VAL A 244 19.33 7.26 -21.64
N ALA A 245 18.40 8.22 -21.70
CA ALA A 245 18.53 9.49 -20.99
C ALA A 245 18.55 9.30 -19.46
N LEU A 246 17.74 8.38 -18.92
CA LEU A 246 17.73 8.04 -17.49
C LEU A 246 19.03 7.35 -17.05
N ASP A 247 19.57 6.44 -17.86
CA ASP A 247 20.85 5.81 -17.60
C ASP A 247 22.00 6.82 -17.67
N GLY A 248 21.98 7.75 -18.63
CA GLY A 248 22.92 8.88 -18.67
C GLY A 248 22.81 9.76 -17.43
N TRP A 249 21.59 10.04 -16.95
CA TRP A 249 21.37 10.78 -15.71
C TRP A 249 21.87 10.02 -14.49
N ARG A 250 21.70 8.70 -14.46
CA ARG A 250 22.23 7.82 -13.42
C ARG A 250 23.75 7.83 -13.42
N GLU A 251 24.39 7.78 -14.58
CA GLU A 251 25.85 7.89 -14.74
C GLU A 251 26.35 9.31 -14.40
N ASP A 252 25.62 10.38 -14.67
CA ASP A 252 26.00 11.75 -14.28
C ASP A 252 25.85 11.96 -12.76
N VAL A 253 24.80 11.41 -12.16
CA VAL A 253 24.54 11.47 -10.72
C VAL A 253 25.49 10.54 -9.94
N LEU A 254 25.91 9.41 -10.50
CA LEU A 254 26.88 8.49 -9.89
C LEU A 254 28.34 8.80 -10.26
N GLY A 255 28.57 9.42 -11.42
CA GLY A 255 29.86 9.93 -11.90
C GLY A 255 30.26 11.23 -11.21
N SER A 256 29.28 11.96 -10.68
CA SER A 256 29.47 12.92 -9.58
C SER A 256 29.76 12.17 -8.27
N GLN A 257 30.93 11.54 -8.19
CA GLN A 257 31.54 10.85 -7.04
C GLN A 257 30.71 10.97 -5.73
N PRO A 258 29.87 9.97 -5.39
CA PRO A 258 29.19 9.90 -4.09
C PRO A 258 30.19 9.91 -2.92
N SER A 259 31.48 9.63 -3.19
CA SER A 259 32.60 9.76 -2.25
C SER A 259 32.81 11.19 -1.75
N VAL A 260 32.69 12.21 -2.60
CA VAL A 260 32.95 13.60 -2.19
C VAL A 260 31.78 14.18 -1.40
N ALA A 261 30.54 13.92 -1.82
CA ALA A 261 29.35 14.38 -1.09
C ALA A 261 29.19 13.63 0.25
N ARG A 262 29.40 12.30 0.27
CA ARG A 262 29.40 11.51 1.50
C ARG A 262 30.57 11.88 2.40
N GLY A 263 31.76 12.13 1.84
CA GLY A 263 32.92 12.60 2.59
C GLY A 263 32.69 13.97 3.22
N ARG A 264 32.11 14.92 2.48
CA ARG A 264 31.71 16.23 3.00
C ARG A 264 30.65 16.11 4.09
N TYR A 265 29.67 15.22 3.92
CA TYR A 265 28.66 14.96 4.94
C TYR A 265 29.26 14.34 6.20
N VAL A 266 30.15 13.34 6.06
CA VAL A 266 30.81 12.69 7.20
C VAL A 266 31.73 13.66 7.94
N MET A 267 32.48 14.51 7.23
CA MET A 267 33.31 15.55 7.85
C MET A 267 32.46 16.65 8.51
N ALA A 268 31.40 17.11 7.86
CA ALA A 268 30.48 18.08 8.47
C ALA A 268 29.78 17.50 9.70
N LYS A 269 29.41 16.22 9.65
CA LYS A 269 28.81 15.50 10.77
C LYS A 269 29.81 15.28 11.91
N SER A 270 31.06 14.92 11.64
CA SER A 270 32.06 14.75 12.70
C SER A 270 32.39 16.10 13.34
N ALA A 271 32.63 17.16 12.55
CA ALA A 271 32.85 18.51 13.06
C ALA A 271 31.67 19.02 13.90
N PHE A 272 30.44 18.71 13.49
CA PHE A 272 29.24 19.01 14.26
C PHE A 272 29.17 18.23 15.58
N MET A 273 29.46 16.93 15.56
CA MET A 273 29.47 16.10 16.77
C MET A 273 30.61 16.47 17.74
N ASP A 274 31.77 16.89 17.22
CA ASP A 274 32.89 17.38 18.02
C ASP A 274 32.59 18.75 18.64
N ALA A 275 31.90 19.63 17.91
CA ALA A 275 31.42 20.91 18.44
C ALA A 275 30.35 20.74 19.55
N ILE A 276 29.66 19.60 19.58
CA ILE A 276 28.66 19.23 20.60
C ILE A 276 29.32 18.58 21.83
N GLY A 277 30.66 18.51 21.87
CA GLY A 277 31.48 17.86 22.89
C GLY A 277 30.85 17.72 24.28
N GLY A 278 30.52 16.48 24.64
CA GLY A 278 30.78 15.85 25.94
C GLY A 278 30.23 16.46 27.23
N ASP A 279 29.47 17.55 27.21
CA ASP A 279 28.99 18.19 28.43
C ASP A 279 27.47 18.40 28.42
N ALA A 280 26.86 18.28 29.60
CA ALA A 280 25.44 18.00 29.83
C ALA A 280 24.44 19.13 29.46
N ALA A 281 24.80 20.02 28.54
CA ALA A 281 24.02 21.17 28.09
C ALA A 281 23.35 20.96 26.71
N TRP A 282 22.98 19.72 26.39
CA TRP A 282 22.50 19.30 25.06
C TRP A 282 21.22 20.01 24.56
N GLU A 283 20.36 20.51 25.46
CA GLU A 283 19.12 21.21 25.07
C GLU A 283 19.36 22.58 24.44
N GLY A 284 20.38 23.31 24.92
CA GLY A 284 20.76 24.61 24.33
C GLY A 284 21.32 24.43 22.92
N THR A 285 22.24 23.47 22.78
CA THR A 285 22.92 23.18 21.51
C THR A 285 21.97 22.63 20.44
N MET A 286 20.97 21.83 20.83
CA MET A 286 19.89 21.38 19.92
C MET A 286 19.03 22.53 19.40
N ARG A 287 18.73 23.51 20.27
CA ARG A 287 17.93 24.69 19.90
C ARG A 287 18.69 25.57 18.90
N ASP A 288 19.99 25.79 19.13
CA ASP A 288 20.85 26.57 18.24
C ASP A 288 21.08 25.86 16.90
N ALA A 289 21.25 24.54 16.91
CA ALA A 289 21.37 23.74 15.68
C ALA A 289 20.09 23.78 14.83
N ASN A 290 18.91 23.71 15.44
CA ASN A 290 17.64 23.87 14.74
C ASN A 290 17.47 25.28 14.17
N ALA A 291 17.88 26.32 14.90
CA ALA A 291 17.83 27.69 14.41
C ALA A 291 18.69 27.88 13.15
N MET A 292 19.90 27.34 13.14
CA MET A 292 20.81 27.39 11.99
C MET A 292 20.26 26.66 10.75
N VAL A 293 19.58 25.52 10.96
CA VAL A 293 18.95 24.78 9.86
C VAL A 293 17.79 25.58 9.27
N VAL A 294 16.95 26.18 10.12
CA VAL A 294 15.82 27.03 9.70
C VAL A 294 16.30 28.25 8.92
N GLU A 295 17.29 28.98 9.42
CA GLU A 295 17.87 30.15 8.73
C GLU A 295 18.42 29.79 7.34
N ARG A 296 19.06 28.62 7.25
CA ARG A 296 19.62 28.14 5.98
C ARG A 296 18.52 27.70 5.00
N MET A 297 17.41 27.15 5.49
CA MET A 297 16.24 26.84 4.66
C MET A 297 15.54 28.11 4.17
N GLU A 298 15.45 29.16 4.99
CA GLU A 298 14.93 30.48 4.60
C GLU A 298 15.79 31.12 3.51
N THR A 299 17.12 31.05 3.65
CA THR A 299 18.07 31.55 2.65
C THR A 299 17.94 30.82 1.30
N ILE A 300 17.71 29.50 1.32
CA ILE A 300 17.55 28.69 0.10
C ILE A 300 16.19 28.92 -0.57
N THR A 301 15.14 29.23 0.21
CA THR A 301 13.78 29.44 -0.32
C THR A 301 13.54 30.83 -0.89
N GLY A 302 14.52 31.75 -0.80
CA GLY A 302 14.40 33.09 -1.38
C GLY A 302 13.22 33.89 -0.82
N LEU A 303 12.81 33.60 0.42
CA LEU A 303 11.82 34.37 1.15
C LEU A 303 12.53 35.53 1.87
N LEU A 304 12.99 36.51 1.08
CA LEU A 304 13.15 37.93 1.42
C LEU A 304 13.39 38.72 0.12
#